data_AF-A0A8T6FS38-F1
#
_entry.id   AF-A0A8T6FS38-F1
#
_cell.length_a   1.000
_cell.length_b   1.000
_cell.length_c   1.000
_cell.angle_alpha   90.00
_cell.angle_beta   90.00
_cell.angle_gamma   90.00
#
_symmetry.space_group_name_H-M   'P 1'
#
loop_
_entity.id
_entity.type
_entity.pdbx_description
1 polymer ?
#
loop_
_entity_poly.entity_id
_entity_poly.type
_entity_poly.pdbx_seq_one_letter_code
_entity_poly.pdbx_strand_id
1 'polypeptide(L)'
;MGVDKISISLDAELGAAVRHAAQRDDMALSAWLAEAAGAKLRAEALRAFLDAWKREHGPFTAEEMRRARAELGLLEQTPAP
;
A
#
# COMPACT_ATOMS: atom_id res chain seq x y z
N MET A 1 16.47 4.81 20.34
CA MET A 1 16.16 4.40 18.95
C MET A 1 16.96 5.31 18.03
N GLY A 2 17.73 4.77 17.09
CA GLY A 2 18.53 5.58 16.16
C GLY A 2 17.68 6.03 14.97
N VAL A 3 17.86 7.26 14.52
CA VAL A 3 17.27 7.76 13.28
C VAL A 3 18.34 7.65 12.20
N ASP A 4 18.08 6.85 11.17
CA ASP A 4 18.90 6.83 9.96
C ASP A 4 18.48 7.99 9.04
N LYS A 5 19.41 8.93 8.80
CA LYS A 5 19.13 10.14 8.01
C LYS A 5 19.54 9.90 6.56
N ILE A 6 18.55 9.90 5.68
CA ILE A 6 18.76 9.64 4.25
C ILE A 6 18.53 10.95 3.48
N SER A 7 19.48 11.30 2.60
CA SER A 7 19.30 12.38 1.63
C SER A 7 18.82 11.79 0.30
N ILE A 8 17.66 12.24 -0.18
CA ILE A 8 17.07 11.76 -1.44
C ILE A 8 16.74 12.94 -2.35
N SER A 9 17.00 12.77 -3.65
CA SER A 9 16.55 13.70 -4.68
C SER A 9 15.24 13.21 -5.25
N LEU A 10 14.25 14.12 -5.31
CA LEU A 10 12.97 13.87 -5.95
C LEU A 10 12.82 14.82 -7.12
N ASP A 11 12.05 14.40 -8.13
CA ASP A 11 11.49 15.33 -9.09
C ASP A 11 10.75 16.47 -8.37
N ALA A 12 10.81 17.68 -8.93
CA ALA A 12 10.27 18.87 -8.28
C ALA A 12 8.77 18.78 -8.06
N GLU A 13 8.02 18.27 -9.04
CA GLU A 13 6.56 18.13 -8.96
C GLU A 13 6.20 17.05 -7.93
N LEU A 14 6.92 15.92 -7.95
CA LEU A 14 6.74 14.88 -6.94
C LEU A 14 7.04 15.40 -5.53
N GLY A 15 8.12 16.17 -5.37
CA GLY A 15 8.49 16.80 -4.11
C GLY A 15 7.42 17.76 -3.58
N ALA A 16 6.74 18.51 -4.45
CA ALA A 16 5.62 19.36 -4.06
C ALA A 16 4.40 18.51 -3.66
N ALA A 17 4.08 17.47 -4.44
CA ALA A 17 2.95 16.59 -4.18
C ALA A 17 3.06 15.86 -2.84
N VAL A 18 4.23 15.32 -2.49
CA VAL A 18 4.43 14.62 -1.20
C VAL A 18 4.33 15.56 0.00
N ARG A 19 4.79 16.82 -0.14
CA ARG A 19 4.62 17.83 0.91
C ARG A 19 3.16 18.20 1.11
N HIS A 20 2.42 18.39 0.02
CA HIS A 20 0.99 18.68 0.09
C HIS A 20 0.21 17.50 0.68
N ALA A 21 0.55 16.26 0.33
CA ALA A 21 -0.05 15.07 0.91
C ALA A 21 0.22 14.98 2.42
N ALA A 22 1.48 15.14 2.84
CA ALA A 22 1.84 15.14 4.27
C ALA A 22 1.10 16.23 5.05
N GLN A 23 0.96 17.44 4.49
CA GLN A 23 0.20 18.51 5.11
C GLN A 23 -1.29 18.20 5.21
N ARG A 24 -1.90 17.65 4.15
CA ARG A 24 -3.31 17.24 4.15
C ARG A 24 -3.59 16.18 5.21
N ASP A 25 -2.62 15.29 5.44
CA ASP A 25 -2.72 14.18 6.39
C ASP A 25 -2.27 14.60 7.82
N ASP A 26 -1.92 15.87 8.03
CA ASP A 26 -1.38 16.44 9.29
C ASP A 26 -0.12 15.72 9.82
N MET A 27 0.78 15.34 8.91
CA MET A 27 2.00 14.60 9.20
C MET A 27 3.26 15.37 8.84
N ALA A 28 4.33 15.13 9.60
CA ALA A 28 5.67 15.52 9.16
C ALA A 28 6.06 14.77 7.87
N LEU A 29 6.72 15.44 6.93
CA LEU A 29 7.11 14.86 5.63
C LEU A 29 7.89 13.55 5.77
N SER A 30 8.82 13.48 6.73
CA SER A 30 9.61 12.26 6.99
C SER A 30 8.75 11.10 7.49
N ALA A 31 7.77 11.37 8.35
CA ALA A 31 6.84 10.36 8.84
C ALA A 31 5.95 9.85 7.70
N TRP A 32 5.41 10.77 6.90
CA TRP A 32 4.59 10.43 5.73
C TRP A 32 5.36 9.56 4.72
N LEU A 33 6.61 9.93 4.40
CA LEU A 33 7.46 9.14 3.51
C LEU A 33 7.83 7.77 4.10
N ALA A 34 8.09 7.69 5.41
CA ALA A 34 8.38 6.42 6.08
C ALA A 34 7.16 5.48 6.04
N GLU A 35 5.95 6.00 6.26
CA GLU A 35 4.72 5.22 6.15
C GLU A 35 4.45 4.75 4.72
N ALA A 36 4.62 5.63 3.73
CA ALA A 36 4.48 5.27 2.32
C ALA A 36 5.49 4.19 1.90
N ALA A 37 6.76 4.33 2.30
CA ALA A 37 7.79 3.32 2.06
C ALA A 37 7.45 2.00 2.74
N GLY A 38 7.02 2.03 4.00
CA GLY A 38 6.59 0.85 4.75
C GLY A 38 5.39 0.15 4.10
N ALA A 39 4.40 0.90 3.63
CA ALA A 39 3.24 0.36 2.92
C ALA A 39 3.64 -0.34 1.62
N LYS A 40 4.55 0.26 0.83
CA LYS A 40 5.09 -0.34 -0.40
C LYS A 40 5.81 -1.65 -0.11
N LEU A 41 6.72 -1.66 0.88
CA LEU A 41 7.48 -2.85 1.25
C LEU A 41 6.58 -3.98 1.76
N ARG A 42 5.56 -3.67 2.58
CA ARG A 42 4.58 -4.66 3.04
C ARG A 42 3.78 -5.25 1.89
N ALA A 43 3.35 -4.43 0.93
CA ALA A 43 2.62 -4.91 -0.25
C ALA A 43 3.49 -5.82 -1.13
N GLU A 44 4.77 -5.50 -1.30
CA GLU A 44 5.74 -6.33 -2.03
C GLU A 44 6.00 -7.66 -1.34
N ALA A 45 6.20 -7.64 -0.02
CA ALA A 45 6.36 -8.85 0.79
C ALA A 45 5.11 -9.74 0.74
N LEU A 46 3.92 -9.14 0.85
CA LEU A 46 2.65 -9.86 0.73
C LEU A 46 2.49 -10.50 -0.65
N ARG A 47 2.84 -9.79 -1.72
CA ARG A 47 2.78 -10.35 -3.08
C ARG A 47 3.69 -11.57 -3.21
N ALA A 48 4.94 -11.46 -2.77
CA ALA A 48 5.88 -12.57 -2.80
C ALA A 48 5.39 -13.78 -1.98
N PHE A 49 4.81 -13.53 -0.80
CA PHE A 49 4.21 -14.58 0.02
C PHE A 49 3.05 -15.27 -0.70
N LEU A 50 2.12 -14.50 -1.28
CA LEU A 50 0.98 -15.06 -2.01
C LEU A 50 1.42 -15.85 -3.24
N ASP A 51 2.46 -15.43 -3.96
CA ASP A 51 2.98 -16.16 -5.11
C ASP A 51 3.59 -17.51 -4.71
N ALA A 52 4.26 -17.58 -3.55
CA ALA A 52 4.75 -18.83 -2.99
C ALA A 52 3.59 -19.74 -2.57
N TRP A 53 2.61 -19.20 -1.85
CA TRP A 53 1.43 -19.93 -1.40
C TRP A 53 0.62 -20.51 -2.58
N LYS A 54 0.38 -19.72 -3.62
CA LYS A 54 -0.37 -20.17 -4.81
C LYS A 54 0.36 -21.26 -5.60
N ARG A 55 1.67 -21.34 -5.49
CA ARG A 55 2.46 -22.42 -6.12
C ARG A 55 2.22 -23.75 -5.43
N GLU A 56 2.01 -23.73 -4.12
CA GLU A 56 1.74 -24.92 -3.30
C GLU A 56 0.26 -25.33 -3.35
N HIS A 57 -0.66 -24.35 -3.33
CA HIS A 57 -2.09 -24.61 -3.14
C HIS A 57 -2.96 -24.33 -4.38
N GLY A 58 -2.38 -23.77 -5.44
CA GLY A 58 -3.12 -23.25 -6.59
C GLY A 58 -3.60 -21.80 -6.41
N PRO A 59 -4.02 -21.13 -7.50
CA PRO A 59 -4.54 -19.78 -7.43
C PRO A 59 -5.90 -19.73 -6.72
N PHE A 60 -6.20 -18.62 -6.02
CA PHE A 60 -7.54 -18.38 -5.50
C PHE A 60 -8.57 -18.33 -6.63
N THR A 61 -9.65 -19.07 -6.47
CA THR A 61 -10.78 -19.07 -7.40
C THR A 61 -11.62 -17.80 -7.24
N ALA A 62 -12.36 -17.42 -8.28
CA ALA A 62 -13.29 -16.29 -8.22
C ALA A 62 -14.36 -16.46 -7.13
N GLU A 63 -14.78 -17.70 -6.86
CA GLU A 63 -15.74 -18.04 -5.80
C GLU A 63 -15.18 -17.74 -4.41
N GLU A 64 -13.96 -18.20 -4.13
CA GLU A 64 -13.27 -17.94 -2.86
C GLU A 64 -13.06 -16.45 -2.65
N MET A 65 -12.62 -15.72 -3.69
CA MET A 65 -12.45 -14.28 -3.61
C MET A 65 -13.77 -13.55 -3.36
N ARG A 66 -14.87 -13.99 -3.97
CA ARG A 66 -16.19 -13.38 -3.76
C ARG A 66 -16.69 -13.61 -2.34
N ARG A 67 -16.57 -14.82 -1.81
CA ARG A 67 -16.93 -15.14 -0.41
C ARG A 67 -16.09 -14.32 0.58
N ALA A 68 -14.77 -14.27 0.38
CA ALA A 68 -13.88 -13.49 1.23
C ALA A 68 -14.22 -11.99 1.23
N ARG A 69 -14.55 -11.41 0.06
CA ARG A 69 -15.00 -10.01 -0.04
C ARG A 69 -16.32 -9.76 0.71
N ALA A 70 -17.27 -10.69 0.63
CA ALA A 70 -18.53 -10.59 1.35
C ALA A 70 -18.32 -10.64 2.86
N GLU A 71 -17.49 -11.55 3.35
CA GLU A 71 -17.13 -11.66 4.78
C GLU A 71 -16.43 -10.41 5.31
N LEU A 72 -15.56 -9.80 4.51
CA LEU A 72 -14.86 -8.55 4.87
C LEU A 72 -15.70 -7.29 4.67
N GLY A 73 -16.94 -7.40 4.19
CA GLY A 73 -17.79 -6.24 3.88
C GLY A 73 -17.26 -5.37 2.73
N LEU A 74 -16.39 -5.90 1.88
CA LEU A 74 -15.76 -5.21 0.74
C LEU A 74 -16.57 -5.35 -0.56
N LEU A 75 -17.88 -5.57 -0.47
CA LEU A 75 -18.75 -5.71 -1.64
C LEU A 75 -18.64 -4.43 -2.47
N GLU A 76 -18.45 -4.60 -3.79
CA GLU A 76 -18.17 -3.52 -4.73
C GLU A 76 -19.20 -2.41 -4.57
N GLN A 77 -18.73 -1.22 -4.16
CA GLN A 77 -19.49 -0.01 -4.41
C GLN A 77 -19.56 0.12 -5.93
N THR A 78 -20.72 -0.17 -6.51
CA THR A 78 -21.02 0.13 -7.91
C THR A 78 -20.58 1.57 -8.20
N PRO A 79 -19.67 1.83 -9.15
CA PRO A 79 -19.37 3.20 -9.51
C PRO A 79 -20.67 3.87 -9.98
N ALA A 80 -20.96 5.04 -9.42
CA ALA A 80 -22.12 5.85 -9.79
C ALA A 80 -22.10 6.16 -11.31
N PRO A 81 -23.29 6.24 -11.96
CA PRO A 81 -23.41 6.39 -13.41
C PRO A 81 -22.76 7.67 -13.96
#